data_AF-A0A7R6W617-F1
#
_entry.id   AF-A0A7R6W617-F1
#
_cell.length_a   1.000
_cell.length_b   1.000
_cell.length_c   1.000
_cell.angle_alpha   90.00
_cell.angle_beta   90.00
_cell.angle_gamma   90.00
#
_symmetry.space_group_name_H-M   'P 1'
#
loop_
_entity.id
_entity.type
_entity.pdbx_description
1 polymer ?
#
loop_
_entity_poly.entity_id
_entity_poly.type
_entity_poly.pdbx_seq_one_letter_code
_entity_poly.pdbx_strand_id
1 'polypeptide(L)'
;MESRLNKNTSEAQLISNKLFFDDAPLDQLLSGADFSPTPTNAIELWRNNLDRSDEVARAVAAIFARNSDSLDKKDDFEAIQICLQKSLKRFSPRERRYTLTLIALGAIVAERGDIEKAIDYLNQALILQVKHSKYPQDIAETTEKLAILYENHNQPKKAKLLRDELKLDELMRHPEEAVHMRAIALEMFHKQQYQGAERIYQYLLTLKFQLASTYCHLARIYLMTGHAHKAMEQIELAWDSQDDVKPYVIPRLHFFKLIDRMLSKQNYTDILQKIATALNAPRAFEDWDMDKVINHIASELSADEKTLLLTLAETLGDNKKMSDLTKLQLWNKR
;
A
#
# COMPACT_ATOMS: atom_id res chain seq x y z
N MET A 1 19.22 59.68 -19.58
CA MET A 1 19.43 58.84 -18.38
C MET A 1 18.51 57.61 -18.44
N GLU A 2 18.39 56.97 -19.61
CA GLU A 2 17.50 55.82 -19.87
C GLU A 2 18.19 54.67 -20.62
N SER A 3 19.52 54.73 -20.86
CA SER A 3 20.21 53.74 -21.69
C SER A 3 20.98 52.65 -20.90
N ARG A 4 20.83 52.59 -19.57
CA ARG A 4 21.47 51.55 -18.73
C ARG A 4 20.51 50.47 -18.21
N LEU A 5 19.20 50.71 -18.26
CA LEU A 5 18.19 49.74 -17.81
C LEU A 5 17.79 48.71 -18.88
N ASN A 6 18.08 48.97 -20.16
CA ASN A 6 17.70 48.08 -21.26
C ASN A 6 18.81 47.14 -21.74
N LYS A 7 20.05 47.30 -21.25
CA LYS A 7 21.16 46.38 -21.54
C LYS A 7 21.18 45.17 -20.60
N ASN A 8 20.82 45.36 -19.33
CA ASN A 8 20.81 44.27 -18.34
C ASN A 8 19.67 43.26 -18.58
N THR A 9 18.52 43.68 -19.10
CA THR A 9 17.40 42.79 -19.46
C THR A 9 17.71 41.98 -20.71
N SER A 10 18.36 42.56 -21.73
CA SER A 10 18.74 41.81 -22.92
C SER A 10 19.93 40.89 -22.67
N GLU A 11 20.89 41.26 -21.82
CA GLU A 11 21.99 40.38 -21.42
C GLU A 11 21.50 39.24 -20.53
N ALA A 12 20.58 39.48 -19.58
CA ALA A 12 19.97 38.41 -18.77
C ALA A 12 19.15 37.41 -19.62
N GLN A 13 18.40 37.89 -20.63
CA GLN A 13 17.69 37.03 -21.59
C GLN A 13 18.62 36.33 -22.59
N LEU A 14 19.77 36.92 -22.95
CA LEU A 14 20.77 36.24 -23.78
C LEU A 14 21.58 35.19 -22.99
N ILE A 15 21.85 35.43 -21.70
CA ILE A 15 22.56 34.49 -20.82
C ILE A 15 21.66 33.30 -20.44
N SER A 16 20.35 33.54 -20.28
CA SER A 16 19.32 32.49 -20.12
C SER A 16 19.30 31.47 -21.28
N ASN A 17 19.75 31.86 -22.48
CA ASN A 17 19.75 31.02 -23.67
C ASN A 17 21.10 30.35 -23.98
N LYS A 18 22.12 30.48 -23.11
CA LYS A 18 23.50 30.04 -23.42
C LYS A 18 24.28 29.37 -22.29
N LEU A 19 23.61 28.68 -21.37
CA LEU A 19 24.29 27.69 -20.53
C LEU A 19 23.71 26.29 -20.80
N PHE A 20 24.25 25.61 -21.81
CA PHE A 20 24.14 24.17 -21.95
C PHE A 20 25.47 23.59 -21.45
N PHE A 21 25.45 22.96 -20.27
CA PHE A 21 26.54 22.13 -19.76
C PHE A 21 26.12 20.66 -19.85
N ASP A 22 27.08 19.76 -20.00
CA ASP A 22 26.94 18.32 -20.33
C ASP A 22 26.24 17.44 -19.27
N ASP A 23 25.46 18.04 -18.37
CA ASP A 23 24.74 17.35 -17.32
C ASP A 23 23.29 17.12 -17.75
N ALA A 24 22.73 15.95 -17.43
CA ALA A 24 21.33 15.65 -17.74
C ALA A 24 20.39 16.72 -17.11
N PRO A 25 19.42 17.26 -17.87
CA PRO A 25 18.48 18.26 -17.36
C PRO A 25 17.71 17.74 -16.14
N LEU A 26 17.37 18.62 -15.20
CA LEU A 26 16.50 18.27 -14.07
C LEU A 26 15.17 17.73 -14.61
N ASP A 27 14.66 16.65 -14.00
CA ASP A 27 13.29 16.19 -14.27
C ASP A 27 12.32 17.38 -14.20
N GLN A 28 11.50 17.55 -15.23
CA GLN A 28 10.46 18.59 -15.30
C GLN A 28 9.56 18.61 -14.03
N LEU A 29 9.48 17.48 -13.34
CA LEU A 29 8.74 17.31 -12.10
C LEU A 29 9.35 18.08 -10.91
N LEU A 30 10.67 18.27 -10.88
CA LEU A 30 11.39 18.93 -9.78
C LEU A 30 11.45 20.44 -9.95
N SER A 31 11.53 20.94 -11.19
CA SER A 31 11.56 22.37 -11.48
C SER A 31 10.14 22.96 -11.57
N GLY A 32 9.21 22.26 -12.23
CA GLY A 32 7.90 22.81 -12.59
C GLY A 32 7.95 23.86 -13.71
N ALA A 33 9.09 23.92 -14.41
CA ALA A 33 9.45 24.97 -15.37
C ALA A 33 9.24 24.55 -16.82
N ASP A 34 8.87 25.50 -17.68
CA ASP A 34 8.90 25.35 -19.15
C ASP A 34 10.34 25.19 -19.69
N PHE A 35 11.36 25.51 -18.87
CA PHE A 35 12.77 25.33 -19.15
C PHE A 35 13.39 24.36 -18.14
N SER A 36 14.16 23.36 -18.57
CA SER A 36 14.84 22.43 -17.66
C SER A 36 16.29 22.88 -17.45
N PRO A 37 16.59 23.78 -16.50
CA PRO A 37 17.98 24.15 -16.21
C PRO A 37 18.73 22.90 -15.76
N THR A 38 19.99 22.77 -16.17
CA THR A 38 20.88 21.76 -15.61
C THR A 38 21.07 22.04 -14.11
N PRO A 39 21.40 21.02 -13.29
CA PRO A 39 21.70 21.21 -11.87
C PRO A 39 22.70 22.36 -11.58
N THR A 40 23.74 22.44 -12.41
CA THR A 40 24.77 23.49 -12.34
C THR A 40 24.19 24.89 -12.58
N ASN A 41 23.31 25.04 -13.57
CA ASN A 41 22.67 26.34 -13.87
C ASN A 41 21.79 26.84 -12.71
N ALA A 42 20.98 25.96 -12.11
CA ALA A 42 20.08 26.37 -11.02
C ALA A 42 20.87 26.84 -9.78
N ILE A 43 21.97 26.16 -9.44
CA ILE A 43 22.85 26.56 -8.33
C ILE A 43 23.53 27.89 -8.63
N GLU A 44 24.05 28.10 -9.84
CA GLU A 44 24.70 29.35 -10.22
C GLU A 44 23.73 30.53 -10.23
N LEU A 45 22.52 30.35 -10.78
CA LEU A 45 21.47 31.38 -10.76
C LEU A 45 21.15 31.80 -9.33
N TRP A 46 21.04 30.83 -8.43
CA TRP A 46 20.76 31.06 -7.01
C TRP A 46 21.91 31.78 -6.30
N ARG A 47 23.13 31.25 -6.39
CA ARG A 47 24.30 31.78 -5.67
C ARG A 47 24.71 33.16 -6.17
N ASN A 48 24.60 33.42 -7.47
CA ASN A 48 24.89 34.73 -8.06
C ASN A 48 23.72 35.71 -7.94
N ASN A 49 22.62 35.33 -7.27
CA ASN A 49 21.43 36.16 -7.09
C ASN A 49 20.80 36.63 -8.42
N LEU A 50 20.95 35.83 -9.47
CA LEU A 50 20.40 36.10 -10.82
C LEU A 50 18.93 35.70 -10.91
N ASP A 51 18.53 34.63 -10.20
CA ASP A 51 17.14 34.25 -10.04
C ASP A 51 16.86 33.68 -8.63
N ARG A 52 15.87 34.26 -7.95
CA ARG A 52 15.39 33.87 -6.61
C ARG A 52 13.92 33.45 -6.63
N SER A 53 13.41 33.07 -7.80
CA SER A 53 12.07 32.53 -7.97
C SER A 53 11.86 31.26 -7.14
N ASP A 54 10.60 30.94 -6.86
CA ASP A 54 10.26 29.72 -6.12
C ASP A 54 10.55 28.45 -6.92
N GLU A 55 10.57 28.55 -8.24
CA GLU A 55 10.98 27.52 -9.17
C GLU A 55 12.46 27.16 -9.04
N VAL A 56 13.34 28.17 -9.12
CA VAL A 56 14.77 27.96 -8.89
C VAL A 56 15.03 27.49 -7.47
N ALA A 57 14.31 28.01 -6.47
CA ALA A 57 14.42 27.54 -5.09
C ALA A 57 14.07 26.05 -4.94
N ARG A 58 13.00 25.56 -5.60
CA ARG A 58 12.64 24.13 -5.61
C ARG A 58 13.69 23.28 -6.33
N ALA A 59 14.20 23.75 -7.47
CA ALA A 59 15.25 23.07 -8.22
C ALA A 59 16.53 22.92 -7.40
N VAL A 60 17.02 24.01 -6.79
CA VAL A 60 18.20 24.00 -5.92
C VAL A 60 18.00 23.10 -4.71
N ALA A 61 16.81 23.14 -4.09
CA ALA A 61 16.47 22.24 -3.00
C ALA A 61 16.60 20.76 -3.37
N ALA A 62 16.07 20.38 -4.54
CA ALA A 62 16.13 19.02 -5.05
C ALA A 62 17.58 18.57 -5.35
N ILE A 63 18.42 19.47 -5.86
CA ILE A 63 19.83 19.17 -6.15
C ILE A 63 20.62 18.96 -4.85
N PHE A 64 20.43 19.85 -3.88
CA PHE A 64 21.16 19.75 -2.62
C PHE A 64 20.84 18.49 -1.85
N ALA A 65 19.57 18.06 -1.85
CA ALA A 65 19.17 16.79 -1.23
C ALA A 65 19.73 15.54 -1.93
N ARG A 66 20.26 15.66 -3.15
CA ARG A 66 20.94 14.57 -3.86
C ARG A 66 22.45 14.58 -3.67
N ASN A 67 23.03 15.74 -3.35
CA ASN A 67 24.48 15.97 -3.28
C ASN A 67 24.83 16.70 -1.97
N SER A 68 24.84 15.96 -0.85
CA SER A 68 25.13 16.48 0.49
C SER A 68 26.60 16.87 0.70
N ASP A 69 27.52 16.36 -0.12
CA ASP A 69 28.98 16.44 0.10
C ASP A 69 29.65 17.80 -0.18
N SER A 70 28.93 18.83 -0.63
CA SER A 70 29.57 20.14 -0.87
C SER A 70 29.57 21.03 0.39
N LEU A 71 30.76 21.24 0.93
CA LEU A 71 31.10 22.17 2.01
C LEU A 71 30.49 23.58 1.81
N ASP A 72 29.98 24.14 2.92
CA ASP A 72 29.49 25.52 3.14
C ASP A 72 28.18 25.97 2.44
N LYS A 73 27.06 25.32 2.77
CA LYS A 73 25.71 25.57 2.22
C LYS A 73 24.69 26.17 3.20
N LYS A 74 25.09 26.53 4.44
CA LYS A 74 24.13 26.85 5.51
C LYS A 74 23.25 28.05 5.18
N ASP A 75 23.85 29.11 4.64
CA ASP A 75 23.14 30.33 4.26
C ASP A 75 22.22 30.09 3.04
N ASP A 76 22.65 29.25 2.10
CA ASP A 76 21.82 28.84 0.96
C ASP A 76 20.56 28.10 1.44
N PHE A 77 20.70 27.14 2.37
CA PHE A 77 19.54 26.40 2.91
C PHE A 77 18.52 27.29 3.60
N GLU A 78 18.97 28.24 4.41
CA GLU A 78 18.08 29.18 5.09
C GLU A 78 17.37 30.10 4.09
N ALA A 79 18.09 30.64 3.11
CA ALA A 79 17.52 31.48 2.06
C ALA A 79 16.48 30.71 1.21
N ILE A 80 16.78 29.45 0.84
CA ILE A 80 15.87 28.59 0.07
C ILE A 80 14.61 28.34 0.89
N GLN A 81 14.76 27.94 2.16
CA GLN A 81 13.62 27.66 3.03
C GLN A 81 12.72 28.89 3.19
N ILE A 82 13.28 30.07 3.42
CA ILE A 82 12.51 31.31 3.53
C ILE A 82 11.76 31.61 2.23
N CYS A 83 12.42 31.45 1.07
CA CYS A 83 11.79 31.66 -0.23
C CYS A 83 10.60 30.71 -0.47
N LEU A 84 10.79 29.42 -0.18
CA LEU A 84 9.76 28.39 -0.32
C LEU A 84 8.59 28.61 0.66
N GLN A 85 8.86 28.97 1.91
CA GLN A 85 7.82 29.29 2.91
C GLN A 85 6.98 30.51 2.51
N LYS A 86 7.60 31.56 1.96
CA LYS A 86 6.87 32.70 1.39
C LYS A 86 6.00 32.28 0.22
N SER A 87 6.50 31.37 -0.60
CA SER A 87 5.81 30.89 -1.81
C SER A 87 4.60 30.02 -1.48
N LEU A 88 4.72 29.16 -0.46
CA LEU A 88 3.63 28.34 0.02
C LEU A 88 2.40 29.17 0.45
N LYS A 89 2.59 30.39 0.97
CA LYS A 89 1.50 31.31 1.32
C LYS A 89 0.74 31.88 0.11
N ARG A 90 1.32 31.82 -1.09
CA ARG A 90 0.75 32.34 -2.33
C ARG A 90 -0.05 31.28 -3.10
N PHE A 91 0.24 30.00 -2.85
CA PHE A 91 -0.38 28.89 -3.57
C PHE A 91 -1.58 28.33 -2.78
N SER A 92 -2.62 27.95 -3.50
CA SER A 92 -3.71 27.16 -2.95
C SER A 92 -3.27 25.71 -2.73
N PRO A 93 -3.71 25.02 -1.65
CA PRO A 93 -3.40 23.60 -1.42
C PRO A 93 -3.84 22.64 -2.53
N ARG A 94 -4.69 23.08 -3.47
CA ARG A 94 -5.09 22.28 -4.65
C ARG A 94 -4.10 22.39 -5.82
N GLU A 95 -3.21 23.37 -5.80
CA GLU A 95 -2.23 23.56 -6.87
C GLU A 95 -1.07 22.58 -6.71
N ARG A 96 -0.66 21.92 -7.81
CA ARG A 96 0.50 21.01 -7.81
C ARG A 96 1.76 21.69 -7.25
N ARG A 97 1.95 23.00 -7.52
CA ARG A 97 3.07 23.80 -7.01
C ARG A 97 3.08 23.91 -5.48
N TYR A 98 1.94 23.85 -4.80
CA TYR A 98 1.87 23.80 -3.34
C TYR A 98 2.53 22.53 -2.81
N THR A 99 2.12 21.38 -3.35
CA THR A 99 2.70 20.06 -3.02
C THR A 99 4.20 19.99 -3.32
N LEU A 100 4.64 20.44 -4.50
CA LEU A 100 6.06 20.46 -4.86
C LEU A 100 6.88 21.36 -3.91
N THR A 101 6.29 22.47 -3.45
CA THR A 101 6.93 23.36 -2.47
C THR A 101 7.06 22.70 -1.10
N LEU A 102 6.07 21.92 -0.66
CA LEU A 102 6.17 21.10 0.57
C LEU A 102 7.29 20.06 0.46
N ILE A 103 7.40 19.35 -0.67
CA ILE A 103 8.45 18.35 -0.90
C ILE A 103 9.84 19.00 -0.83
N ALA A 104 10.01 20.16 -1.48
CA ALA A 104 11.27 20.90 -1.44
C ALA A 104 11.61 21.41 -0.03
N LEU A 105 10.61 21.87 0.73
CA LEU A 105 10.79 22.24 2.13
C LEU A 105 11.23 21.04 2.99
N GLY A 106 10.57 19.89 2.82
CA GLY A 106 10.96 18.66 3.51
C GLY A 106 12.40 18.25 3.21
N ALA A 107 12.81 18.33 1.95
CA ALA A 107 14.17 18.03 1.53
C ALA A 107 15.22 18.94 2.20
N ILE A 108 15.03 20.27 2.15
CA ILE A 108 15.98 21.22 2.75
C ILE A 108 16.05 21.11 4.27
N VAL A 109 14.90 20.91 4.90
CA VAL A 109 14.83 20.81 6.36
C VAL A 109 15.46 19.51 6.85
N ALA A 110 15.38 18.42 6.07
CA ALA A 110 16.11 17.19 6.32
C ALA A 110 17.63 17.37 6.22
N GLU A 111 18.13 18.05 5.18
CA GLU A 111 19.56 18.37 5.03
C GLU A 111 20.11 19.22 6.18
N ARG A 112 19.25 20.01 6.82
CA ARG A 112 19.58 20.79 8.02
C ARG A 112 19.52 19.99 9.32
N GLY A 113 19.08 18.73 9.28
CA GLY A 113 18.97 17.83 10.43
C GLY A 113 17.65 17.89 11.19
N ASP A 114 16.65 18.68 10.76
CA ASP A 114 15.33 18.75 11.40
C ASP A 114 14.37 17.73 10.78
N ILE A 115 14.60 16.47 11.14
CA ILE A 115 13.97 15.31 10.49
C ILE A 115 12.48 15.23 10.77
N GLU A 116 12.05 15.56 11.98
CA GLU A 116 10.63 15.53 12.36
C GLU A 116 9.82 16.48 11.48
N LYS A 117 10.34 17.69 11.27
CA LYS A 117 9.70 18.69 10.40
C LYS A 117 9.78 18.32 8.92
N ALA A 118 10.86 17.67 8.49
CA ALA A 118 10.95 17.12 7.14
C ALA A 118 9.86 16.07 6.87
N ILE A 119 9.66 15.15 7.83
CA ILE A 119 8.60 14.13 7.79
C ILE A 119 7.22 14.80 7.77
N ASP A 120 6.98 15.83 8.58
CA ASP A 120 5.72 16.59 8.58
C ASP A 120 5.42 17.19 7.19
N TYR A 121 6.38 17.91 6.59
CA TYR A 121 6.20 18.48 5.25
C TYR A 121 5.91 17.41 4.18
N LEU A 122 6.63 16.29 4.20
CA LEU A 122 6.42 15.22 3.23
C LEU A 122 5.10 14.47 3.44
N ASN A 123 4.64 14.28 4.68
CA ASN A 123 3.32 13.71 4.97
C ASN A 123 2.20 14.62 4.48
N GLN A 124 2.32 15.94 4.68
CA GLN A 124 1.37 16.90 4.14
C GLN A 124 1.31 16.84 2.60
N ALA A 125 2.48 16.74 1.96
CA ALA A 125 2.55 16.58 0.50
C ALA A 125 1.86 15.28 0.04
N LEU A 126 2.15 14.16 0.71
CA LEU A 126 1.58 12.85 0.40
C LEU A 126 0.04 12.85 0.52
N ILE A 127 -0.50 13.42 1.60
CA ILE A 127 -1.96 13.56 1.80
C ILE A 127 -2.60 14.32 0.64
N LEU A 128 -1.98 15.43 0.20
CA LEU A 128 -2.48 16.21 -0.93
C LEU A 128 -2.38 15.45 -2.24
N GLN A 129 -1.31 14.70 -2.48
CA GLN A 129 -1.16 13.88 -3.69
C GLN A 129 -2.18 12.77 -3.76
N VAL A 130 -2.41 12.03 -2.67
CA VAL A 130 -3.45 11.00 -2.60
C VAL A 130 -4.83 11.59 -2.90
N LYS A 131 -5.10 12.82 -2.45
CA LYS A 131 -6.41 13.46 -2.63
C LYS A 131 -6.60 14.13 -3.99
N HIS A 132 -5.54 14.65 -4.59
CA HIS A 132 -5.65 15.59 -5.71
C HIS A 132 -4.74 15.30 -6.90
N SER A 133 -3.69 14.48 -6.74
CA SER A 133 -2.79 14.21 -7.87
C SER A 133 -3.45 13.30 -8.90
N LYS A 134 -3.22 13.62 -10.17
CA LYS A 134 -3.56 12.79 -11.32
C LYS A 134 -2.41 11.86 -11.72
N TYR A 135 -1.26 11.98 -11.06
CA TYR A 135 -0.01 11.30 -11.42
C TYR A 135 0.40 10.37 -10.29
N PRO A 136 0.16 9.05 -10.42
CA PRO A 136 0.50 8.10 -9.37
C PRO A 136 2.01 8.02 -9.06
N GLN A 137 2.87 8.44 -9.99
CA GLN A 137 4.31 8.55 -9.76
C GLN A 137 4.67 9.67 -8.75
N ASP A 138 3.90 10.76 -8.66
CA ASP A 138 4.10 11.79 -7.63
C ASP A 138 4.00 11.19 -6.20
N ILE A 139 3.03 10.28 -6.00
CA ILE A 139 2.80 9.57 -4.73
C ILE A 139 3.97 8.62 -4.44
N ALA A 140 4.41 7.85 -5.44
CA ALA A 140 5.50 6.90 -5.31
C ALA A 140 6.82 7.58 -4.88
N GLU A 141 7.18 8.69 -5.53
CA GLU A 141 8.41 9.43 -5.22
C GLU A 141 8.39 10.03 -3.81
N THR A 142 7.25 10.59 -3.40
CA THR A 142 7.11 11.20 -2.07
C THR A 142 7.14 10.14 -0.98
N THR A 143 6.52 8.98 -1.24
CA THR A 143 6.57 7.81 -0.36
C THR A 143 8.00 7.28 -0.21
N GLU A 144 8.77 7.21 -1.30
CA GLU A 144 10.15 6.76 -1.25
C GLU A 144 11.05 7.73 -0.49
N LYS A 145 10.87 9.06 -0.68
CA LYS A 145 11.57 10.07 0.13
C LYS A 145 11.29 9.91 1.63
N LEU A 146 10.03 9.67 2.01
CA LEU A 146 9.66 9.39 3.40
C LEU A 146 10.30 8.10 3.92
N ALA A 147 10.29 7.04 3.11
CA ALA A 147 10.90 5.76 3.48
C ALA A 147 12.41 5.92 3.74
N ILE A 148 13.14 6.59 2.86
CA ILE A 148 14.57 6.87 3.03
C ILE A 148 14.83 7.67 4.32
N LEU A 149 14.01 8.70 4.60
CA LEU A 149 14.13 9.44 5.86
C LEU A 149 13.93 8.54 7.07
N TYR A 150 12.93 7.65 7.06
CA TYR A 150 12.73 6.71 8.15
C TYR A 150 13.90 5.73 8.30
N GLU A 151 14.49 5.24 7.21
CA GLU A 151 15.66 4.33 7.27
C GLU A 151 16.88 5.02 7.86
N ASN A 152 17.21 6.21 7.37
CA ASN A 152 18.36 6.99 7.84
C ASN A 152 18.23 7.40 9.31
N HIS A 153 17.01 7.39 9.85
CA HIS A 153 16.71 7.77 11.23
C HIS A 153 16.20 6.61 12.09
N ASN A 154 16.78 5.43 11.88
CA ASN A 154 16.58 4.24 12.73
C ASN A 154 15.12 3.79 12.86
N GLN A 155 14.29 4.06 11.86
CA GLN A 155 12.89 3.64 11.76
C GLN A 155 12.62 2.72 10.54
N PRO A 156 13.45 1.69 10.28
CA PRO A 156 13.33 0.86 9.07
C PRO A 156 12.00 0.10 8.98
N LYS A 157 11.33 -0.16 10.12
CA LYS A 157 9.99 -0.75 10.13
C LYS A 157 8.95 0.15 9.46
N LYS A 158 9.00 1.47 9.70
CA LYS A 158 8.07 2.44 9.08
C LYS A 158 8.36 2.59 7.59
N ALA A 159 9.63 2.66 7.22
CA ALA A 159 10.04 2.70 5.82
C ALA A 159 9.53 1.49 5.03
N LYS A 160 9.71 0.29 5.60
CA LYS A 160 9.21 -0.94 5.00
C LYS A 160 7.69 -0.91 4.83
N LEU A 161 6.95 -0.50 5.87
CA LEU A 161 5.48 -0.41 5.80
C LEU A 161 5.02 0.51 4.66
N LEU A 162 5.64 1.69 4.52
CA LEU A 162 5.32 2.62 3.42
C LEU A 162 5.58 2.00 2.04
N ARG A 163 6.73 1.34 1.86
CA ARG A 163 7.04 0.70 0.58
C ARG A 163 6.13 -0.49 0.28
N ASP A 164 5.77 -1.27 1.30
CA ASP A 164 4.83 -2.38 1.17
C ASP A 164 3.43 -1.86 0.79
N GLU A 165 2.97 -0.76 1.39
CA GLU A 165 1.70 -0.10 1.03
C GLU A 165 1.70 0.43 -0.40
N LEU A 166 2.79 1.08 -0.83
CA LEU A 166 2.93 1.57 -2.21
C LEU A 166 2.86 0.44 -3.24
N LYS A 167 3.50 -0.70 -2.97
CA LYS A 167 3.46 -1.88 -3.85
C LYS A 167 2.05 -2.45 -3.96
N LEU A 168 1.28 -2.45 -2.86
CA LEU A 168 -0.12 -2.87 -2.90
C LEU A 168 -0.96 -1.91 -3.74
N ASP A 169 -0.78 -0.60 -3.57
CA ASP A 169 -1.48 0.39 -4.38
C ASP A 169 -1.15 0.25 -5.87
N GLU A 170 0.12 0.00 -6.19
CA GLU A 170 0.55 -0.28 -7.55
C GLU A 170 -0.12 -1.52 -8.14
N LEU A 171 -0.11 -2.64 -7.41
CA LEU A 171 -0.78 -3.87 -7.81
C LEU A 171 -2.28 -3.66 -8.07
N MET A 172 -2.96 -2.90 -7.21
CA MET A 172 -4.40 -2.66 -7.32
C MET A 172 -4.77 -1.72 -8.49
N ARG A 173 -3.81 -1.04 -9.13
CA ARG A 173 -4.06 -0.26 -10.36
C ARG A 173 -4.32 -1.14 -11.59
N HIS A 174 -4.06 -2.44 -11.49
CA HIS A 174 -4.21 -3.43 -12.56
C HIS A 174 -5.36 -4.40 -12.26
N PRO A 175 -6.64 -3.98 -12.36
CA PRO A 175 -7.78 -4.81 -12.01
C PRO A 175 -7.87 -6.10 -12.85
N GLU A 176 -7.31 -6.12 -14.05
CA GLU A 176 -7.16 -7.30 -14.91
C GLU A 176 -6.34 -8.43 -14.28
N GLU A 177 -5.52 -8.13 -13.27
CA GLU A 177 -4.65 -9.09 -12.59
C GLU A 177 -5.31 -9.73 -11.35
N ALA A 178 -6.64 -9.73 -11.24
CA ALA A 178 -7.36 -10.23 -10.06
C ALA A 178 -6.97 -11.65 -9.61
N VAL A 179 -6.66 -12.56 -10.55
CA VAL A 179 -6.16 -13.91 -10.25
C VAL A 179 -4.79 -13.85 -9.57
N HIS A 180 -3.88 -13.01 -10.07
CA HIS A 180 -2.54 -12.82 -9.52
C HIS A 180 -2.61 -12.15 -8.14
N MET A 181 -3.44 -11.11 -7.98
CA MET A 181 -3.73 -10.47 -6.70
C MET A 181 -4.19 -11.48 -5.63
N ARG A 182 -5.11 -12.37 -5.99
CA ARG A 182 -5.58 -13.43 -5.07
C ARG A 182 -4.44 -14.35 -4.61
N ALA A 183 -3.52 -14.68 -5.51
CA ALA A 183 -2.36 -15.52 -5.18
C ALA A 183 -1.39 -14.79 -4.24
N ILE A 184 -1.11 -13.51 -4.49
CA ILE A 184 -0.29 -12.67 -3.60
C ILE A 184 -0.92 -12.57 -2.22
N ALA A 185 -2.23 -12.31 -2.14
CA ALA A 185 -2.94 -12.23 -0.85
C ALA A 185 -2.86 -13.54 -0.05
N LEU A 186 -2.91 -14.69 -0.74
CA LEU A 186 -2.74 -15.99 -0.11
C LEU A 186 -1.30 -16.18 0.42
N GLU A 187 -0.28 -15.79 -0.35
CA GLU A 187 1.11 -15.82 0.10
C GLU A 187 1.33 -14.92 1.33
N MET A 188 0.78 -13.70 1.30
CA MET A 188 0.79 -12.76 2.43
C MET A 188 0.12 -13.37 3.67
N PHE A 189 -1.02 -14.06 3.51
CA PHE A 189 -1.65 -14.81 4.60
C PHE A 189 -0.69 -15.85 5.20
N HIS A 190 0.00 -16.64 4.37
CA HIS A 190 0.95 -17.63 4.88
C HIS A 190 2.15 -17.00 5.59
N LYS A 191 2.56 -15.79 5.18
CA LYS A 191 3.59 -14.95 5.82
C LYS A 191 3.08 -14.13 7.02
N GLN A 192 1.82 -14.33 7.43
CA GLN A 192 1.16 -13.59 8.53
C GLN A 192 1.04 -12.07 8.29
N GLN A 193 1.09 -11.65 7.02
CA GLN A 193 0.90 -10.26 6.59
C GLN A 193 -0.60 -9.98 6.39
N TYR A 194 -1.40 -10.20 7.44
CA TYR A 194 -2.87 -10.22 7.36
C TYR A 194 -3.48 -8.90 6.89
N GLN A 195 -2.95 -7.76 7.34
CA GLN A 195 -3.46 -6.45 6.96
C GLN A 195 -3.38 -6.21 5.44
N GLY A 196 -2.25 -6.56 4.81
CA GLY A 196 -2.09 -6.41 3.37
C GLY A 196 -2.91 -7.43 2.58
N ALA A 197 -3.00 -8.67 3.06
CA ALA A 197 -3.88 -9.68 2.46
C ALA A 197 -5.36 -9.26 2.51
N GLU A 198 -5.81 -8.73 3.66
CA GLU A 198 -7.17 -8.21 3.85
C GLU A 198 -7.47 -7.08 2.87
N ARG A 199 -6.54 -6.13 2.72
CA ARG A 199 -6.67 -5.00 1.78
C ARG A 199 -6.86 -5.49 0.34
N ILE A 200 -6.07 -6.47 -0.10
CA ILE A 200 -6.23 -7.07 -1.43
C ILE A 200 -7.59 -7.77 -1.56
N TYR A 201 -8.00 -8.59 -0.59
CA TYR A 201 -9.29 -9.28 -0.67
C TYR A 201 -10.47 -8.31 -0.66
N GLN A 202 -10.43 -7.24 0.14
CA GLN A 202 -11.42 -6.17 0.12
C GLN A 202 -11.47 -5.50 -1.25
N TYR A 203 -10.32 -5.23 -1.87
CA TYR A 203 -10.29 -4.70 -3.24
C TYR A 203 -10.90 -5.67 -4.25
N LEU A 204 -10.60 -6.97 -4.17
CA LEU A 204 -11.20 -8.00 -5.02
C LEU A 204 -12.73 -8.07 -4.88
N LEU A 205 -13.29 -7.80 -3.69
CA LEU A 205 -14.73 -7.67 -3.51
C LEU A 205 -15.32 -6.49 -4.30
N THR A 206 -14.62 -5.35 -4.36
CA THR A 206 -15.07 -4.20 -5.18
C THR A 206 -15.13 -4.53 -6.67
N LEU A 207 -14.23 -5.43 -7.14
CA LEU A 207 -14.22 -5.95 -8.50
C LEU A 207 -15.25 -7.07 -8.72
N LYS A 208 -16.00 -7.46 -7.68
CA LYS A 208 -16.89 -8.63 -7.68
C LYS A 208 -16.19 -9.93 -8.11
N PHE A 209 -14.89 -10.04 -7.84
CA PHE A 209 -14.11 -11.20 -8.24
C PHE A 209 -14.32 -12.37 -7.29
N GLN A 210 -14.94 -13.45 -7.78
CA GLN A 210 -15.15 -14.71 -7.04
C GLN A 210 -15.70 -14.50 -5.62
N LEU A 211 -16.78 -13.72 -5.49
CA LEU A 211 -17.30 -13.18 -4.23
C LEU A 211 -17.29 -14.19 -3.09
N ALA A 212 -17.98 -15.33 -3.25
CA ALA A 212 -18.09 -16.34 -2.20
C ALA A 212 -16.72 -16.88 -1.74
N SER A 213 -15.78 -17.09 -2.67
CA SER A 213 -14.43 -17.53 -2.34
C SER A 213 -13.61 -16.42 -1.67
N THR A 214 -13.73 -15.18 -2.15
CA THR A 214 -13.05 -14.01 -1.59
C THR A 214 -13.50 -13.74 -0.15
N TYR A 215 -14.79 -13.85 0.14
CA TYR A 215 -15.31 -13.80 1.50
C TYR A 215 -14.79 -14.93 2.39
N CYS A 216 -14.67 -16.17 1.88
CA CYS A 216 -14.03 -17.26 2.62
C CYS A 216 -12.57 -16.93 2.99
N HIS A 217 -11.83 -16.28 2.09
CA HIS A 217 -10.46 -15.85 2.38
C HIS A 217 -10.40 -14.77 3.47
N LEU A 218 -11.31 -13.79 3.46
CA LEU A 218 -11.44 -12.81 4.54
C LEU A 218 -11.83 -13.45 5.87
N ALA A 219 -12.73 -14.43 5.86
CA ALA A 219 -13.10 -15.17 7.06
C ALA A 219 -11.88 -15.87 7.71
N ARG A 220 -10.98 -16.45 6.90
CA ARG A 220 -9.71 -17.02 7.39
C ARG A 220 -8.86 -15.96 8.09
N ILE A 221 -8.70 -14.78 7.49
CA ILE A 221 -7.96 -13.67 8.08
C ILE A 221 -8.58 -13.24 9.41
N TYR A 222 -9.90 -13.09 9.45
CA TYR A 222 -10.59 -12.65 10.67
C TYR A 222 -10.50 -13.68 11.79
N LEU A 223 -10.55 -14.99 11.49
CA LEU A 223 -10.25 -16.02 12.48
C LEU A 223 -8.80 -15.93 12.98
N MET A 224 -7.81 -15.75 12.09
CA MET A 224 -6.40 -15.61 12.47
C MET A 224 -6.07 -14.35 13.27
N THR A 225 -6.95 -13.35 13.24
CA THR A 225 -6.78 -12.07 13.94
C THR A 225 -7.69 -11.92 15.15
N GLY A 226 -8.37 -13.00 15.56
CA GLY A 226 -9.24 -13.01 16.74
C GLY A 226 -10.62 -12.33 16.55
N HIS A 227 -11.02 -12.05 15.32
CA HIS A 227 -12.29 -11.39 14.97
C HIS A 227 -13.34 -12.40 14.47
N ALA A 228 -13.64 -13.43 15.26
CA ALA A 228 -14.55 -14.52 14.85
C ALA A 228 -15.94 -14.02 14.38
N HIS A 229 -16.51 -13.00 15.03
CA HIS A 229 -17.76 -12.38 14.60
C HIS A 229 -17.69 -11.83 13.17
N LYS A 230 -16.63 -11.07 12.85
CA LYS A 230 -16.41 -10.54 11.49
C LYS A 230 -16.21 -11.67 10.49
N ALA A 231 -15.55 -12.75 10.89
CA ALA A 231 -15.42 -13.93 10.04
C ALA A 231 -16.80 -14.45 9.64
N MET A 232 -17.72 -14.61 10.59
CA MET A 232 -19.08 -15.09 10.31
C MET A 232 -19.91 -14.13 9.49
N GLU A 233 -19.77 -12.81 9.68
CA GLU A 233 -20.37 -11.83 8.77
C GLU A 233 -19.94 -12.07 7.30
N GLN A 234 -18.65 -12.38 7.06
CA GLN A 234 -18.20 -12.70 5.70
C GLN A 234 -18.83 -13.99 5.17
N ILE A 235 -19.06 -14.98 6.03
CA ILE A 235 -19.68 -16.25 5.62
C ILE A 235 -21.13 -16.06 5.20
N GLU A 236 -21.89 -15.20 5.90
CA GLU A 236 -23.25 -14.88 5.47
C GLU A 236 -23.25 -14.08 4.17
N LEU A 237 -22.36 -13.09 4.01
CA LEU A 237 -22.18 -12.37 2.75
C LEU A 237 -21.80 -13.30 1.59
N ALA A 238 -21.01 -14.34 1.86
CA ALA A 238 -20.66 -15.36 0.87
C ALA A 238 -21.88 -16.18 0.42
N TRP A 239 -22.78 -16.52 1.35
CA TRP A 239 -24.04 -17.21 1.07
C TRP A 239 -24.99 -16.39 0.22
N ASP A 240 -25.06 -15.08 0.48
CA ASP A 240 -25.94 -14.16 -0.23
C ASP A 240 -25.40 -13.76 -1.61
N SER A 241 -24.18 -14.17 -1.98
CA SER A 241 -23.59 -13.91 -3.29
C SER A 241 -24.16 -14.88 -4.36
N GLN A 242 -25.40 -14.61 -4.80
CA GLN A 242 -26.27 -15.48 -5.61
C GLN A 242 -25.69 -15.98 -6.95
N ASP A 243 -24.64 -15.37 -7.51
CA ASP A 243 -24.22 -15.60 -8.90
C ASP A 243 -22.88 -16.37 -9.12
N ASP A 244 -22.14 -16.78 -8.07
CA ASP A 244 -20.82 -17.44 -8.28
C ASP A 244 -20.41 -18.45 -7.18
N VAL A 245 -21.38 -19.10 -6.51
CA VAL A 245 -21.03 -20.14 -5.52
C VAL A 245 -20.67 -21.44 -6.23
N LYS A 246 -19.39 -21.61 -6.53
CA LYS A 246 -18.87 -22.86 -7.09
C LYS A 246 -19.14 -24.03 -6.13
N PRO A 247 -19.35 -25.27 -6.63
CA PRO A 247 -19.73 -26.41 -5.79
C PRO A 247 -18.78 -26.67 -4.62
N TYR A 248 -17.47 -26.52 -4.80
CA TYR A 248 -16.48 -26.69 -3.73
C TYR A 248 -16.56 -25.64 -2.62
N VAL A 249 -17.22 -24.50 -2.85
CA VAL A 249 -17.36 -23.42 -1.86
C VAL A 249 -18.46 -23.75 -0.85
N ILE A 250 -19.51 -24.47 -1.28
CA ILE A 250 -20.64 -24.86 -0.42
C ILE A 250 -20.18 -25.59 0.86
N PRO A 251 -19.41 -26.69 0.78
CA PRO A 251 -19.00 -27.38 2.00
C PRO A 251 -18.00 -26.56 2.83
N ARG A 252 -17.22 -25.64 2.23
CA ARG A 252 -16.34 -24.71 2.96
C ARG A 252 -17.14 -23.71 3.79
N LEU A 253 -18.24 -23.19 3.25
CA LEU A 253 -19.10 -22.26 3.97
C LEU A 253 -19.80 -22.95 5.15
N HIS A 254 -20.21 -24.21 4.99
CA HIS A 254 -20.65 -25.02 6.12
C HIS A 254 -19.52 -25.34 7.11
N PHE A 255 -18.28 -25.55 6.66
CA PHE A 255 -17.12 -25.73 7.53
C PHE A 255 -16.90 -24.52 8.45
N PHE A 256 -17.02 -23.29 7.95
CA PHE A 256 -16.93 -22.12 8.82
C PHE A 256 -18.09 -22.03 9.83
N LYS A 257 -19.31 -22.37 9.41
CA LYS A 257 -20.46 -22.47 10.35
C LYS A 257 -20.24 -23.57 11.40
N LEU A 258 -19.54 -24.63 11.06
CA LEU A 258 -19.14 -25.68 12.02
C LEU A 258 -18.17 -25.13 13.06
N ILE A 259 -17.15 -24.38 12.64
CA ILE A 259 -16.22 -23.70 13.56
C ILE A 259 -16.99 -22.80 14.52
N ASP A 260 -17.88 -21.95 14.01
CA ASP A 260 -18.66 -21.02 14.84
C ASP A 260 -19.48 -21.74 15.92
N ARG A 261 -20.14 -22.84 15.56
CA ARG A 261 -20.91 -23.67 16.51
C ARG A 261 -20.01 -24.30 17.57
N MET A 262 -18.84 -24.83 17.18
CA MET A 262 -17.87 -25.44 18.11
C MET A 262 -17.29 -24.41 19.09
N LEU A 263 -16.93 -23.23 18.61
CA LEU A 263 -16.42 -22.13 19.44
C LEU A 263 -17.50 -21.63 20.40
N SER A 264 -18.74 -21.51 19.91
CA SER A 264 -19.90 -21.09 20.70
C SER A 264 -20.51 -22.20 21.58
N LYS A 265 -19.92 -23.41 21.60
CA LYS A 265 -20.40 -24.58 22.36
C LYS A 265 -21.86 -24.96 22.08
N GLN A 266 -22.29 -24.80 20.82
CA GLN A 266 -23.62 -25.16 20.34
C GLN A 266 -23.62 -26.53 19.66
N ASN A 267 -24.78 -27.17 19.57
CA ASN A 267 -24.92 -28.39 18.75
C ASN A 267 -24.62 -28.05 17.27
N TYR A 268 -23.87 -28.94 16.61
CA TYR A 268 -23.42 -28.80 15.23
C TYR A 268 -23.71 -30.04 14.36
N THR A 269 -24.53 -30.97 14.84
CA THR A 269 -24.89 -32.20 14.13
C THR A 269 -25.55 -31.89 12.79
N ASP A 270 -26.47 -30.90 12.75
CA ASP A 270 -27.14 -30.49 11.52
C ASP A 270 -26.15 -29.92 10.48
N ILE A 271 -25.11 -29.22 10.94
CA ILE A 271 -24.06 -28.69 10.08
C ILE A 271 -23.23 -29.84 9.48
N LEU A 272 -22.88 -30.86 10.27
CA LEU A 272 -22.17 -32.04 9.75
C LEU A 272 -22.99 -32.76 8.67
N GLN A 273 -24.31 -32.89 8.87
CA GLN A 273 -25.18 -33.47 7.86
C GLN A 273 -25.23 -32.63 6.58
N LYS A 274 -25.27 -31.30 6.70
CA LYS A 274 -25.19 -30.38 5.54
C LYS A 274 -23.88 -30.51 4.78
N ILE A 275 -22.75 -30.62 5.49
CA ILE A 275 -21.43 -30.86 4.88
C ILE A 275 -21.43 -32.20 4.15
N ALA A 276 -21.90 -33.28 4.78
CA ALA A 276 -21.97 -34.60 4.16
C ALA A 276 -22.82 -34.60 2.88
N THR A 277 -23.96 -33.89 2.87
CA THR A 277 -24.78 -33.72 1.67
C THR A 277 -24.03 -32.95 0.59
N ALA A 278 -23.36 -31.85 0.94
CA ALA A 278 -22.61 -31.01 0.00
C ALA A 278 -21.43 -31.74 -0.64
N LEU A 279 -20.77 -32.65 0.09
CA LEU A 279 -19.65 -33.47 -0.41
C LEU A 279 -20.06 -34.45 -1.53
N ASN A 280 -21.35 -34.76 -1.68
CA ASN A 280 -21.85 -35.60 -2.77
C ASN A 280 -21.98 -34.85 -4.10
N ALA A 281 -21.87 -33.51 -4.09
CA ALA A 281 -21.98 -32.72 -5.31
C ALA A 281 -20.76 -32.92 -6.24
N PRO A 282 -20.96 -32.91 -7.57
CA PRO A 282 -19.84 -32.89 -8.51
C PRO A 282 -18.94 -31.68 -8.26
N ARG A 283 -17.62 -31.89 -8.26
CA ARG A 283 -16.62 -30.83 -8.00
C ARG A 283 -16.76 -30.17 -6.61
N ALA A 284 -17.19 -30.92 -5.61
CA ALA A 284 -17.22 -30.47 -4.21
C ALA A 284 -15.83 -30.36 -3.56
N PHE A 285 -14.80 -30.87 -4.22
CA PHE A 285 -13.42 -30.96 -3.72
C PHE A 285 -12.51 -30.06 -4.56
N GLU A 286 -11.70 -29.25 -3.89
CA GLU A 286 -10.72 -28.37 -4.52
C GLU A 286 -9.66 -28.00 -3.47
N ASP A 287 -8.41 -27.80 -3.89
CA ASP A 287 -7.29 -27.49 -2.99
C ASP A 287 -7.63 -26.40 -1.96
N TRP A 288 -7.34 -26.71 -0.69
CA TRP A 288 -7.73 -25.89 0.44
C TRP A 288 -6.89 -26.21 1.68
N ASP A 289 -6.32 -25.17 2.30
CA ASP A 289 -5.54 -25.27 3.54
C ASP A 289 -6.20 -24.46 4.66
N MET A 290 -6.54 -25.15 5.76
CA MET A 290 -7.07 -24.56 6.99
C MET A 290 -6.23 -24.87 8.23
N ASP A 291 -5.09 -25.56 8.09
CA ASP A 291 -4.32 -26.09 9.22
C ASP A 291 -3.86 -24.98 10.16
N LYS A 292 -3.36 -23.87 9.59
CA LYS A 292 -2.96 -22.70 10.38
C LYS A 292 -4.12 -22.09 11.16
N VAL A 293 -5.31 -22.02 10.54
CA VAL A 293 -6.52 -21.48 11.18
C VAL A 293 -6.98 -22.39 12.31
N ILE A 294 -7.08 -23.70 12.04
CA ILE A 294 -7.53 -24.69 13.02
C ILE A 294 -6.55 -24.74 14.21
N ASN A 295 -5.25 -24.69 13.95
CA ASN A 295 -4.25 -24.65 15.01
C ASN A 295 -4.29 -23.35 15.82
N HIS A 296 -4.62 -22.21 15.20
CA HIS A 296 -4.77 -20.94 15.90
C HIS A 296 -5.92 -20.96 16.90
N ILE A 297 -7.07 -21.54 16.52
CA ILE A 297 -8.26 -21.65 17.38
C ILE A 297 -8.25 -22.90 18.28
N ALA A 298 -7.20 -23.74 18.21
CA ALA A 298 -7.20 -25.06 18.83
C ALA A 298 -7.36 -25.05 20.36
N SER A 299 -6.95 -23.98 21.04
CA SER A 299 -7.12 -23.84 22.50
C SER A 299 -8.58 -23.77 22.94
N GLU A 300 -9.49 -23.45 22.01
CA GLU A 300 -10.92 -23.32 22.28
C GLU A 300 -11.70 -24.58 21.87
N LEU A 301 -11.02 -25.59 21.31
CA LEU A 301 -11.61 -26.83 20.82
C LEU A 301 -11.26 -28.02 21.71
N SER A 302 -12.13 -29.02 21.77
CA SER A 302 -11.75 -30.34 22.26
C SER A 302 -10.80 -31.05 21.28
N ALA A 303 -10.06 -32.05 21.76
CA ALA A 303 -9.15 -32.83 20.92
C ALA A 303 -9.86 -33.52 19.75
N ASP A 304 -11.08 -34.01 19.98
CA ASP A 304 -11.90 -34.67 18.95
C ASP A 304 -12.42 -33.67 17.92
N GLU A 305 -12.86 -32.47 18.35
CA GLU A 305 -13.28 -31.40 17.44
C GLU A 305 -12.12 -30.93 16.56
N LYS A 306 -10.93 -30.73 17.15
CA LYS A 306 -9.72 -30.37 16.41
C LYS A 306 -9.40 -31.43 15.36
N THR A 307 -9.41 -32.71 15.75
CA THR A 307 -9.14 -33.83 14.84
C THR A 307 -10.15 -33.86 13.70
N LEU A 308 -11.45 -33.69 14.01
CA LEU A 308 -12.51 -33.62 13.01
C LEU A 308 -12.28 -32.48 12.01
N LEU A 309 -11.97 -31.27 12.48
CA LEU A 309 -11.74 -30.13 11.60
C LEU A 309 -10.53 -30.33 10.67
N LEU A 310 -9.43 -30.87 11.19
CA LEU A 310 -8.23 -31.16 10.37
C LEU A 310 -8.54 -32.20 9.29
N THR A 311 -9.12 -33.34 9.67
CA THR A 311 -9.48 -34.40 8.71
C THR A 311 -10.52 -33.91 7.69
N LEU A 312 -11.47 -33.08 8.12
CA LEU A 312 -12.47 -32.52 7.23
C LEU A 312 -11.86 -31.49 6.27
N ALA A 313 -10.92 -30.66 6.71
CA ALA A 313 -10.19 -29.73 5.84
C ALA A 313 -9.37 -30.48 4.78
N GLU A 314 -8.63 -31.52 5.16
CA GLU A 314 -7.93 -32.41 4.22
C GLU A 314 -8.90 -33.04 3.21
N THR A 315 -10.05 -33.50 3.70
CA THR A 315 -11.10 -34.11 2.87
C THR A 315 -11.68 -33.15 1.86
N LEU A 316 -11.87 -31.88 2.22
CA LEU A 316 -12.37 -30.85 1.31
C LEU A 316 -11.35 -30.48 0.22
N GLY A 317 -10.05 -30.69 0.50
CA GLY A 317 -8.96 -30.55 -0.45
C GLY A 317 -8.79 -31.76 -1.39
N ASP A 318 -8.98 -32.98 -0.89
CA ASP A 318 -8.77 -34.23 -1.63
C ASP A 318 -9.80 -35.31 -1.27
N ASN A 319 -10.59 -35.74 -2.25
CA ASN A 319 -11.63 -36.75 -2.06
C ASN A 319 -11.11 -38.12 -1.59
N LYS A 320 -9.82 -38.43 -1.80
CA LYS A 320 -9.20 -39.68 -1.35
C LYS A 320 -9.18 -39.79 0.18
N LYS A 321 -9.25 -38.66 0.88
CA LYS A 321 -9.27 -38.55 2.34
C LYS A 321 -10.63 -38.82 2.96
N MET A 322 -11.69 -38.99 2.16
CA MET A 322 -13.02 -39.36 2.65
C MET A 322 -13.02 -40.62 3.54
N SER A 323 -12.13 -41.58 3.26
CA SER A 323 -12.02 -42.81 4.06
C SER A 323 -11.50 -42.58 5.48
N ASP A 324 -10.76 -41.50 5.73
CA ASP A 324 -10.29 -41.15 7.06
C ASP A 324 -11.37 -40.42 7.85
N LEU A 325 -12.14 -39.55 7.18
CA LEU A 325 -13.27 -38.85 7.76
C LEU A 325 -14.35 -39.82 8.29
N THR A 326 -14.65 -40.90 7.55
CA THR A 326 -15.66 -41.89 7.96
C THR A 326 -15.26 -42.74 9.17
N LYS A 327 -13.99 -42.77 9.56
CA LYS A 327 -13.51 -43.46 10.77
C LYS A 327 -13.77 -42.66 12.04
N LEU A 328 -14.01 -41.35 11.94
CA LEU A 328 -14.17 -40.48 13.10
C LEU A 328 -15.54 -40.65 13.77
N GLN A 329 -15.54 -40.84 15.09
CA GLN A 329 -16.79 -40.99 15.85
C GLN A 329 -17.70 -39.77 15.75
N LEU A 330 -17.16 -38.55 15.82
CA LEU A 330 -17.97 -37.33 15.72
C LEU A 330 -18.62 -37.19 14.34
N TRP A 331 -17.94 -37.59 13.27
CA TRP A 331 -18.49 -37.56 11.91
C TRP A 331 -19.69 -38.51 11.76
N ASN A 332 -19.65 -39.66 12.43
CA ASN A 332 -20.71 -40.66 12.36
C ASN A 332 -21.92 -40.36 13.26
N LYS A 333 -21.87 -39.28 14.05
CA LYS A 333 -23.00 -38.77 14.84
C LYS A 333 -23.85 -37.73 14.10
N ARG A 334 -23.56 -37.47 12.82
CA ARG A 334 -24.23 -36.48 11.97
C ARG A 334 -25.69 -36.82 11.67
#